data_AF-A0A527G481-F1
#
_entry.id   AF-A0A527G481-F1
#
_cell.length_a   1.000
_cell.length_b   1.000
_cell.length_c   1.000
_cell.angle_alpha   90.00
_cell.angle_beta   90.00
_cell.angle_gamma   90.00
#
_symmetry.space_group_name_H-M   'P 1'
#
loop_
_entity.id
_entity.type
_entity.pdbx_description
1 polymer ?
#
loop_
_entity_poly.entity_id
_entity_poly.type
_entity_poly.pdbx_seq_one_letter_code
_entity_poly.pdbx_strand_id
1 'polypeptide(L)' 'RNGTSLREEIAGALAETTSDAGAFSPGERAMLNNILRLREVRVEDVMVPRADIQGVEITTTLGDLLGTFEQS' A
#
# COMPACT_ATOMS: atom_id res chain seq x y z
N ARG A 1 21.52 10.34 5.41
CA ARG A 1 21.82 10.86 4.05
C ARG A 1 22.23 9.75 3.06
N ASN A 2 22.77 8.60 3.48
CA ASN A 2 23.08 7.46 2.57
C ASN A 2 21.89 6.63 2.06
N GLY A 3 20.66 6.89 2.53
CA GLY A 3 19.50 6.04 2.21
C GLY A 3 18.75 6.41 0.92
N THR A 4 19.09 7.55 0.31
CA THR A 4 18.48 8.02 -0.95
C THR A 4 19.24 7.46 -2.16
N SER A 5 20.59 7.53 -2.14
CA SER A 5 21.44 6.97 -3.21
C SER A 5 21.26 5.47 -3.38
N LEU A 6 21.23 4.72 -2.28
CA LEU A 6 21.00 3.26 -2.32
C LEU A 6 19.63 2.89 -2.93
N ARG A 7 18.61 3.74 -2.74
CA ARG A 7 17.28 3.51 -3.34
C ARG A 7 17.33 3.70 -4.84
N GLU A 8 17.95 4.78 -5.30
CA GLU A 8 18.11 5.09 -6.72
C GLU A 8 18.91 3.99 -7.42
N GLU A 9 19.97 3.48 -6.77
CA GLU A 9 20.75 2.33 -7.24
C GLU A 9 19.90 1.05 -7.37
N ILE A 10 19.11 0.70 -6.35
CA ILE A 10 18.24 -0.50 -6.39
C ILE A 10 17.12 -0.34 -7.41
N ALA A 11 16.49 0.84 -7.49
CA ALA A 11 15.44 1.12 -8.48
C ALA A 11 15.99 1.07 -9.91
N GLY A 12 17.19 1.60 -10.14
CA GLY A 12 17.91 1.50 -11.40
C GLY A 12 18.20 0.05 -11.78
N ALA A 13 18.75 -0.75 -10.86
CA ALA A 13 19.01 -2.17 -11.09
C ALA A 13 17.72 -2.95 -11.44
N LEU A 14 16.62 -2.71 -10.74
CA LEU A 14 15.32 -3.33 -11.02
C LEU A 14 14.76 -2.95 -12.40
N ALA A 15 15.05 -1.73 -12.89
CA ALA A 15 14.65 -1.26 -14.22
C ALA A 15 15.51 -1.87 -15.33
N GLU A 16 16.82 -1.97 -15.12
CA GLU A 16 17.80 -2.53 -16.07
C GLU A 16 17.63 -4.05 -16.29
N THR A 17 17.11 -4.78 -15.28
CA THR A 17 16.86 -6.23 -15.38
C THR A 17 15.68 -6.60 -16.30
N THR A 18 15.21 -5.70 -17.18
CA THR A 18 14.19 -6.04 -18.19
C THR A 18 14.73 -6.96 -19.29
N SER A 19 16.05 -6.99 -19.51
CA SER A 19 16.71 -7.78 -20.56
C SER A 19 17.32 -9.09 -20.09
N ASP A 20 17.56 -9.29 -18.79
CA ASP A 20 18.15 -10.53 -18.27
C ASP A 20 17.10 -11.47 -17.66
N ALA A 21 17.06 -12.68 -18.20
CA ALA A 21 16.20 -13.76 -17.77
C ALA A 21 16.60 -14.25 -16.36
N GLY A 22 15.66 -14.22 -15.41
CA GLY A 22 15.60 -15.23 -14.34
C GLY A 22 15.63 -14.77 -12.88
N ALA A 23 15.86 -13.50 -12.56
CA ALA A 23 15.94 -13.09 -11.14
C ALA A 23 14.57 -12.89 -10.47
N PHE A 24 13.62 -12.25 -11.18
CA PHE A 24 12.30 -11.91 -10.64
C PHE A 24 11.21 -11.98 -11.73
N SER A 25 10.03 -12.46 -11.36
CA SER A 25 8.84 -12.38 -12.20
C SER A 25 8.39 -10.91 -12.38
N PRO A 26 7.55 -10.61 -13.39
CA PRO A 26 6.96 -9.29 -13.54
C PRO A 26 6.22 -8.80 -12.28
N GLY A 27 5.51 -9.68 -11.58
CA GLY A 27 4.77 -9.35 -10.36
C GLY A 27 5.70 -9.03 -9.18
N GLU A 28 6.76 -9.81 -8.99
CA GLU A 28 7.76 -9.55 -7.93
C GLU A 28 8.50 -8.23 -8.17
N ARG A 29 8.84 -7.90 -9.42
CA ARG A 29 9.44 -6.59 -9.75
C ARG A 29 8.48 -5.43 -9.47
N ALA A 30 7.19 -5.59 -9.80
CA ALA A 30 6.19 -4.59 -9.47
C ALA A 30 6.07 -4.40 -7.95
N MET A 31 6.08 -5.49 -7.19
CA MET A 31 6.04 -5.45 -5.72
C MET A 31 7.27 -4.76 -5.12
N LEU A 32 8.48 -5.07 -5.60
CA LEU A 32 9.72 -4.43 -5.12
C LEU A 32 9.73 -2.93 -5.43
N ASN A 33 9.29 -2.53 -6.63
CA ASN A 33 9.10 -1.11 -6.96
C ASN A 33 8.09 -0.44 -6.02
N ASN A 34 6.97 -1.10 -5.73
CA ASN A 34 5.96 -0.57 -4.81
C ASN A 34 6.50 -0.44 -3.37
N ILE A 35 7.31 -1.39 -2.89
CA ILE A 35 7.97 -1.32 -1.57
C ILE A 35 8.95 -0.15 -1.50
N LEU A 36 9.74 0.07 -2.55
CA LEU A 36 10.62 1.23 -2.64
C LEU A 36 9.83 2.54 -2.68
N ARG A 37 8.65 2.59 -3.29
CA ARG A 37 7.81 3.80 -3.25
C ARG A 37 7.10 3.99 -1.91
N LEU A 38 6.74 2.90 -1.21
CA LEU A 38 5.95 2.94 0.02
C LEU A 38 6.62 3.74 1.15
N ARG A 39 7.95 3.75 1.24
CA ARG A 39 8.68 4.54 2.27
C ARG A 39 8.42 6.05 2.14
N GLU A 40 8.12 6.52 0.94
CA GLU A 40 7.86 7.93 0.65
C GLU A 40 6.39 8.29 0.89
N VAL A 41 5.53 7.28 1.05
CA VAL A 41 4.11 7.42 1.34
C VAL A 41 3.90 7.49 2.85
N ARG A 42 3.23 8.53 3.31
CA ARG A 42 2.83 8.71 4.71
C ARG A 42 1.44 8.12 4.92
N VAL A 43 1.08 7.88 6.18
CA VAL A 43 -0.27 7.38 6.53
C VAL A 43 -1.36 8.32 6.01
N GLU A 44 -1.14 9.63 6.08
CA GLU A 44 -2.08 10.64 5.57
C GLU A 44 -2.35 10.55 4.06
N ASP A 45 -1.40 10.01 3.29
CA ASP A 45 -1.50 9.90 1.83
C ASP A 45 -2.38 8.71 1.39
N VAL A 46 -2.70 7.78 2.32
CA VAL A 46 -3.46 6.54 2.05
C VAL A 46 -4.61 6.27 3.02
N MET A 47 -4.71 7.03 4.11
CA MET A 47 -5.77 6.83 5.10
C MET A 47 -7.15 7.16 4.53
N VAL A 48 -8.19 6.50 5.06
CA VAL A 48 -9.56 6.97 4.91
C VAL A 48 -9.73 8.21 5.80
N PRO A 49 -10.10 9.38 5.25
CA PRO A 49 -10.30 10.59 6.06
C PRO A 49 -11.29 10.33 7.19
N ARG A 50 -11.04 10.89 8.38
CA ARG A 50 -11.88 10.58 9.56
C ARG A 50 -13.36 10.90 9.34
N ALA A 51 -13.66 11.91 8.51
CA ALA A 51 -15.01 12.29 8.11
C ALA A 51 -15.72 11.23 7.25
N ASP A 52 -14.96 10.40 6.54
CA ASP A 52 -15.47 9.38 5.62
C ASP A 52 -15.52 7.99 6.29
N ILE A 53 -15.10 7.86 7.55
CA ILE A 53 -15.18 6.59 8.30
C ILE A 53 -16.60 6.42 8.87
N GLN A 54 -17.30 5.40 8.41
CA GLN A 54 -18.59 5.00 8.97
C GLN A 54 -18.36 4.25 10.30
N GLY A 55 -18.69 4.91 11.41
CA GLY A 55 -18.58 4.36 12.76
C GLY A 55 -19.93 3.86 13.29
N VAL A 56 -19.88 2.89 14.20
CA VAL A 56 -21.05 2.37 14.94
C VAL A 56 -20.78 2.45 16.44
N GLU A 57 -21.83 2.73 17.23
CA GLU A 57 -21.73 2.79 18.69
C GLU A 57 -21.43 1.41 19.29
N ILE A 58 -20.64 1.36 20.36
CA ILE A 58 -20.24 0.08 20.98
C ILE A 58 -21.41 -0.71 21.56
N THR A 59 -22.50 -0.01 21.90
CA THR A 59 -23.73 -0.61 22.44
C THR A 59 -24.72 -1.04 21.35
N THR A 60 -24.38 -0.86 20.07
CA THR A 60 -25.22 -1.29 18.93
C THR A 60 -25.43 -2.79 18.99
N THR A 61 -26.69 -3.24 18.83
CA THR A 61 -26.97 -4.69 18.82
C THR A 61 -26.46 -5.32 17.53
N LEU A 62 -26.23 -6.63 17.54
CA LEU A 62 -25.78 -7.35 16.34
C LEU A 62 -26.78 -7.21 15.18
N GLY A 63 -28.08 -7.20 15.46
CA GLY A 63 -29.12 -7.07 14.44
C GLY A 63 -29.05 -5.71 13.73
N ASP A 64 -28.94 -4.64 14.51
CA ASP A 64 -28.85 -3.27 13.97
C ASP A 64 -27.54 -3.05 13.23
N LEU A 65 -26.44 -3.65 13.70
CA LEU A 65 -25.14 -3.61 13.03
C LEU A 65 -25.19 -4.27 11.65
N LEU A 66 -25.80 -5.47 11.55
CA LEU A 66 -25.95 -6.18 10.28
C LEU A 66 -26.81 -5.39 9.29
N GLY A 67 -27.89 -4.76 9.77
CA GLY A 67 -28.73 -3.90 8.93
C GLY A 67 -27.98 -2.65 8.42
N THR A 68 -27.12 -2.06 9.26
CA THR A 68 -26.27 -0.92 8.86
C THR A 68 -25.24 -1.35 7.81
N PHE A 69 -24.62 -2.51 7.98
CA PHE A 69 -23.62 -3.05 7.06
C PHE A 69 -24.20 -3.44 5.69
N GLU A 70 -25.45 -3.91 5.62
CA GLU A 70 -26.11 -4.22 4.35
C GLU A 70 -26.38 -2.96 3.51
N GLN A 71 -26.59 -1.80 4.16
CA GLN A 71 -26.95 -0.55 3.51
C GLN A 71 -25.74 0.32 3.10
N SER A 72 -24.55 0.01 3.61
CA SER A 72 -23.28 0.68 3.30
C SER A 72 -22.64 0.12 2.03
#